data_AF-A0A3B0JUT1-F1
#
_entry.id   AF-A0A3B0JUT1-F1
#
_cell.length_a   1.000
_cell.length_b   1.000
_cell.length_c   1.000
_cell.angle_alpha   90.00
_cell.angle_beta   90.00
_cell.angle_gamma   90.00
#
_symmetry.space_group_name_H-M   'P 1'
#
loop_
_entity.id
_entity.type
_entity.pdbx_description
1 polymer ?
#
loop_
_entity_poly.entity_id
_entity_poly.type
_entity_poly.pdbx_seq_one_letter_code
_entity_poly.pdbx_strand_id
1 'polypeptide(L)'
;MNGCGKCEQYRMMKQQLAEMSKSTCTGVLKPVPIYQKLMVENVTIVHPPLLKIYYWENFDILGWNKKLKSNRQEHEHTIALPIRHIKSPPQKIIFWLRNLSAKPLTLTLKRLQNCGCRPVQTRVGFNQFRQLFHCKHRKLLHLHQEVLTIKPDEVLALSMTAYFLIYGMHLLSYEVHTDDNRKFLWHFKLEISELDPEKCLLTKELLPVNIKNYYHVTQPIWVQNFTNMHLNFSFSTRDRCLKLLNTTLTVPRQSVWPLLVDYRPMDYENEVEVMLGYESAKAWYKIKGRGVLADEEEQTDMPLKDRECADFLYVIYPNRVTFNVCMKEDRTQLVNVHNHGQKCVEFRWQNYIISDFFAVTFTPSLFRLKGHHSKLVEVKVTAYDRLVNFRRIPIVLEVHRILDQATLIAKRELEEIESIDDPKWKEDSYIMHSYLHLNLRSTLKNTHETDDNPDEAADTAAERLPCGGTNIDRNTGAAGDNPAIEEQQKETERRELVKRLAAKQKLTPNEIIELTMAIDHRNTIFEKLFWKYLCKSNFMRIVSDRKRHKHTKTYEEVVSIKTESPPEPGVVGDRNTIMEILSRLMQESINDLAKNWVFIPSQYYERNI
;
A
#
# COMPACT_ATOMS: atom_id res chain seq x y z
N MET A 1 47.65 52.82 38.95
CA MET A 1 48.37 51.56 38.65
C MET A 1 47.58 50.45 39.30
N ASN A 2 46.69 49.77 38.58
CA ASN A 2 45.67 48.91 39.20
C ASN A 2 45.86 47.48 38.73
N GLY A 3 46.14 46.58 39.67
CA GLY A 3 46.49 45.18 39.42
C GLY A 3 45.32 44.32 38.92
N CYS A 4 45.64 43.23 38.22
CA CYS A 4 44.68 42.41 37.50
C CYS A 4 43.96 41.39 38.40
N GLY A 5 42.62 41.48 38.49
CA GLY A 5 41.77 40.53 39.24
C GLY A 5 41.78 39.07 38.73
N LYS A 6 42.48 38.76 37.63
CA LYS A 6 42.65 37.38 37.14
C LYS A 6 43.54 36.52 38.06
N CYS A 7 44.40 37.13 38.88
CA CYS A 7 45.32 36.38 39.76
C CYS A 7 44.63 35.77 41.01
N GLU A 8 43.56 36.37 41.53
CA GLU A 8 42.87 35.85 42.72
C GLU A 8 41.95 34.67 42.39
N GLN A 9 41.24 34.71 41.26
CA GLN A 9 40.45 33.57 40.77
C GLN A 9 41.33 32.32 40.54
N TYR A 10 42.54 32.50 40.02
CA TYR A 10 43.50 31.39 39.83
C TYR A 10 44.03 30.82 41.15
N ARG A 11 44.02 31.61 42.23
CA ARG A 11 44.44 31.19 43.57
C ARG A 11 43.34 30.39 44.29
N MET A 12 42.09 30.82 44.20
CA MET A 12 40.93 30.06 44.69
C MET A 12 40.77 28.72 43.98
N MET A 13 40.94 28.69 42.64
CA MET A 13 40.88 27.46 41.85
C MET A 13 41.96 26.44 42.28
N LYS A 14 43.16 26.90 42.68
CA LYS A 14 44.22 26.03 43.22
C LYS A 14 43.95 25.51 44.64
N GLN A 15 43.22 26.26 45.48
CA GLN A 15 42.83 25.77 46.81
C GLN A 15 41.70 24.72 46.74
N GLN A 16 40.70 24.89 45.87
CA GLN A 16 39.67 23.87 45.67
C GLN A 16 40.21 22.55 45.07
N LEU A 17 41.31 22.61 44.30
CA LEU A 17 42.02 21.42 43.82
C LEU A 17 42.84 20.68 44.89
N ALA A 18 43.07 21.27 46.06
CA ALA A 18 43.89 20.69 47.13
C ALA A 18 43.09 19.92 48.20
N GLU A 19 41.77 20.14 48.29
CA GLU A 19 40.87 19.48 49.26
C GLU A 19 40.07 18.30 48.68
N MET A 20 40.30 17.91 47.42
CA MET A 20 39.85 16.62 46.92
C MET A 20 40.61 15.50 47.65
N SER A 21 39.90 14.88 48.59
CA SER A 21 40.41 13.86 49.49
C SER A 21 41.15 12.73 48.77
N LYS A 22 42.27 12.30 49.36
CA LYS A 22 43.02 11.11 48.94
C LYS A 22 42.17 9.85 49.16
N SER A 23 41.33 9.49 48.20
CA SER A 23 40.89 8.11 48.06
C SER A 23 42.07 7.30 47.54
N THR A 24 42.35 6.19 48.20
CA THR A 24 43.49 5.31 47.88
C THR A 24 43.30 4.70 46.49
N CYS A 25 44.35 4.74 45.66
CA CYS A 25 44.34 4.21 44.30
C CYS A 25 44.26 2.67 44.27
N THR A 26 43.05 2.13 44.45
CA THR A 26 42.67 0.75 44.12
C THR A 26 41.58 0.74 43.05
N GLY A 27 41.69 1.68 42.11
CA GLY A 27 40.76 1.86 41.00
C GLY A 27 41.03 0.89 39.85
N VAL A 28 40.43 -0.31 39.91
CA VAL A 28 40.13 -1.03 38.66
C VAL A 28 39.31 -0.09 37.79
N LEU A 29 39.84 0.28 36.62
CA LEU A 29 39.10 1.05 35.62
C LEU A 29 37.82 0.26 35.30
N LYS A 30 36.68 0.69 35.87
CA LYS A 30 35.39 0.08 35.53
C LYS A 30 35.21 0.24 34.02
N PRO A 31 35.09 -0.85 33.25
CA PRO A 31 34.93 -0.74 31.81
C PRO A 31 33.68 0.11 31.54
N VAL A 32 33.79 1.04 30.59
CA VAL A 32 32.65 1.87 30.18
C VAL A 32 31.51 0.91 29.80
N PRO A 33 30.31 1.03 30.39
CA PRO A 33 29.22 0.10 30.13
C PRO A 33 28.93 0.07 28.63
N ILE A 34 29.01 -1.12 28.03
CA ILE A 34 28.70 -1.33 26.61
C ILE A 34 27.21 -1.63 26.54
N TYR A 35 26.45 -0.65 26.04
CA TYR A 35 25.01 -0.69 25.95
C TYR A 35 24.53 -1.44 24.69
N GLN A 36 23.38 -2.09 24.79
CA GLN A 36 22.67 -2.76 23.72
C GLN A 36 22.27 -1.75 22.64
N LYS A 37 22.45 -2.13 21.36
CA LYS A 37 22.24 -1.26 20.20
C LYS A 37 20.94 -1.60 19.50
N LEU A 38 20.24 -0.55 19.07
CA LEU A 38 18.98 -0.60 18.33
C LEU A 38 19.09 0.19 17.03
N MET A 39 18.17 -0.05 16.11
CA MET A 39 17.83 0.91 15.06
C MET A 39 16.37 0.79 14.62
N VAL A 40 15.80 1.91 14.18
CA VAL A 40 14.66 1.90 13.27
C VAL A 40 15.20 1.43 11.91
N GLU A 41 14.89 0.21 11.53
CA GLU A 41 15.25 -0.34 10.22
C GLU A 41 14.36 0.26 9.12
N ASN A 42 13.06 0.38 9.38
CA ASN A 42 12.08 0.80 8.38
C ASN A 42 10.90 1.56 9.03
N VAL A 43 10.15 2.33 8.25
CA VAL A 43 8.94 3.03 8.69
C VAL A 43 7.81 2.78 7.69
N THR A 44 6.71 2.20 8.15
CA THR A 44 5.49 2.04 7.33
C THR A 44 4.46 3.07 7.77
N ILE A 45 3.87 3.79 6.82
CA ILE A 45 2.81 4.77 7.06
C ILE A 45 1.54 4.26 6.39
N VAL A 46 0.49 4.00 7.17
CA VAL A 46 -0.76 3.42 6.67
C VAL A 46 -1.63 4.53 6.07
N HIS A 47 -2.03 4.40 4.81
CA HIS A 47 -2.72 5.44 4.03
C HIS A 47 -2.02 6.82 4.12
N PRO A 48 -0.76 6.90 3.65
CA PRO A 48 0.05 8.10 3.84
C PRO A 48 -0.48 9.25 2.98
N PRO A 49 -0.56 10.50 3.48
CA PRO A 49 -0.91 11.69 2.69
C PRO A 49 0.28 12.29 1.90
N LEU A 50 1.46 11.69 2.02
CA LEU A 50 2.75 12.18 1.55
C LEU A 50 3.67 10.99 1.26
N LEU A 51 4.67 11.16 0.40
CA LEU A 51 5.70 10.14 0.21
C LEU A 51 6.42 9.82 1.53
N LYS A 52 6.74 8.54 1.73
CA LYS A 52 7.50 7.99 2.86
C LYS A 52 8.79 8.76 3.16
N ILE A 53 9.47 9.28 2.13
CA ILE A 53 10.72 10.04 2.29
C ILE A 53 10.54 11.31 3.14
N TYR A 54 9.41 12.01 3.01
CA TYR A 54 9.11 13.18 3.84
C TYR A 54 8.89 12.79 5.31
N TYR A 55 8.35 11.61 5.58
CA TYR A 55 8.26 11.08 6.95
C TYR A 55 9.63 10.70 7.49
N TRP A 56 10.45 10.03 6.69
CA TRP A 56 11.81 9.61 7.07
C TRP A 56 12.70 10.81 7.45
N GLU A 57 12.59 11.90 6.71
CA GLU A 57 13.32 13.16 6.96
C GLU A 57 12.72 13.95 8.14
N ASN A 58 11.40 14.14 8.21
CA ASN A 58 10.77 14.90 9.30
C ASN A 58 10.87 14.20 10.66
N PHE A 59 11.01 12.87 10.68
CA PHE A 59 11.29 12.10 11.89
C PHE A 59 12.79 11.99 12.22
N ASP A 60 13.69 12.57 11.42
CA ASP A 60 15.15 12.44 11.59
C ASP A 60 15.57 10.99 11.93
N ILE A 61 15.12 10.02 11.13
CA ILE A 61 15.39 8.60 11.40
C ILE A 61 16.90 8.32 11.43
N LEU A 62 17.70 9.10 10.70
CA LEU A 62 19.16 9.01 10.71
C LEU A 62 19.78 9.52 12.01
N GLY A 63 19.37 10.69 12.51
CA GLY A 63 19.80 11.16 13.83
C GLY A 63 19.27 10.28 14.96
N TRP A 64 18.06 9.73 14.85
CA TRP A 64 17.53 8.74 15.79
C TRP A 64 18.37 7.46 15.80
N ASN A 65 18.69 6.90 14.63
CA ASN A 65 19.54 5.71 14.51
C ASN A 65 20.97 5.96 15.02
N LYS A 66 21.54 7.14 14.80
CA LYS A 66 22.82 7.54 15.40
C LYS A 66 22.74 7.53 16.93
N LYS A 67 21.66 8.05 17.53
CA LYS A 67 21.44 8.01 18.99
C LYS A 67 21.29 6.57 19.50
N LEU A 68 20.39 5.77 18.91
CA LEU A 68 20.12 4.38 19.30
C LEU A 68 21.36 3.47 19.23
N LYS A 69 22.22 3.64 18.21
CA LYS A 69 23.47 2.90 18.03
C LYS A 69 24.63 3.40 18.90
N SER A 70 24.53 4.60 19.47
CA SER A 70 25.60 5.18 20.29
C SER A 70 25.59 4.65 21.72
N ASN A 71 26.73 4.76 22.39
CA ASN A 71 26.96 4.20 23.73
C ASN A 71 26.69 5.21 24.87
N ARG A 72 25.66 6.06 24.75
CA ARG A 72 25.21 6.89 25.89
C ARG A 72 24.01 6.26 26.58
N GLN A 73 23.95 6.48 27.89
CA GLN A 73 22.87 6.01 28.74
C GLN A 73 21.55 6.73 28.45
N GLU A 74 21.59 8.05 28.28
CA GLU A 74 20.41 8.88 28.03
C GLU A 74 20.43 9.54 26.66
N HIS A 75 19.26 9.58 26.00
CA HIS A 75 19.04 10.30 24.76
C HIS A 75 17.66 10.93 24.69
N GLU A 76 17.57 12.08 24.04
CA GLU A 76 16.32 12.70 23.64
C GLU A 76 16.18 12.65 22.11
N HIS A 77 14.98 12.37 21.60
CA HIS A 77 14.67 12.44 20.17
C HIS A 77 13.23 12.93 19.95
N THR A 78 13.04 13.83 18.97
CA THR A 78 11.77 14.49 18.67
C THR A 78 11.26 14.09 17.30
N ILE A 79 10.14 13.38 17.28
CA ILE A 79 9.44 12.86 16.11
C ILE A 79 8.35 13.88 15.76
N ALA A 80 8.60 14.70 14.74
CA ALA A 80 7.65 15.71 14.28
C ALA A 80 6.72 15.13 13.21
N LEU A 81 5.43 15.02 13.53
CA LEU A 81 4.42 14.62 12.55
C LEU A 81 4.14 15.79 11.59
N PRO A 82 3.93 15.54 10.28
CA PRO A 82 3.42 16.54 9.36
C PRO A 82 2.10 17.15 9.86
N ILE A 83 1.90 18.43 9.56
CA ILE A 83 0.72 19.19 9.96
C ILE A 83 -0.55 18.56 9.39
N ARG A 84 -1.62 18.56 10.18
CA ARG A 84 -2.93 18.01 9.80
C ARG A 84 -4.06 18.94 10.22
N HIS A 85 -5.15 18.89 9.46
CA HIS A 85 -6.39 19.57 9.80
C HIS A 85 -7.15 18.80 10.89
N ILE A 86 -7.96 19.49 11.71
CA ILE A 86 -8.70 18.91 12.86
C ILE A 86 -9.80 17.88 12.50
N LYS A 87 -9.97 17.58 11.22
CA LYS A 87 -10.87 16.53 10.70
C LYS A 87 -10.15 15.55 9.78
N SER A 88 -8.81 15.53 9.80
CA SER A 88 -8.03 14.51 9.08
C SER A 88 -8.25 13.12 9.72
N PRO A 89 -8.28 12.03 8.92
CA PRO A 89 -8.38 10.68 9.44
C PRO A 89 -7.18 10.35 10.36
N PRO A 90 -7.33 9.47 11.36
CA PRO A 90 -6.23 9.07 12.24
C PRO A 90 -5.06 8.49 11.44
N GLN A 91 -3.84 8.89 11.79
CA GLN A 91 -2.63 8.43 11.10
C GLN A 91 -1.97 7.29 11.88
N LYS A 92 -2.01 6.07 11.34
CA LYS A 92 -1.20 4.95 11.84
C LYS A 92 0.17 4.95 11.17
N ILE A 93 1.22 4.81 11.99
CA ILE A 93 2.64 4.76 11.59
C ILE A 93 3.28 3.62 12.39
N ILE A 94 4.12 2.83 11.75
CA ILE A 94 4.78 1.67 12.34
C ILE A 94 6.29 1.85 12.17
N PHE A 95 7.00 1.89 13.29
CA PHE A 95 8.45 1.93 13.33
C PHE A 95 8.97 0.50 13.50
N TRP A 96 9.73 0.00 12.55
CA TRP A 96 10.30 -1.35 12.59
C TRP A 96 11.63 -1.30 13.33
N LEU A 97 11.62 -1.69 14.61
CA LEU A 97 12.78 -1.67 15.49
C LEU A 97 13.57 -2.97 15.37
N ARG A 98 14.82 -2.90 14.94
CA ARG A 98 15.77 -4.01 14.95
C ARG A 98 16.67 -3.94 16.18
N ASN A 99 16.81 -5.07 16.87
CA ASN A 99 17.87 -5.26 17.86
C ASN A 99 19.18 -5.65 17.14
N LEU A 100 20.26 -4.91 17.40
CA LEU A 100 21.60 -5.13 16.83
C LEU A 100 22.56 -5.80 17.83
N SER A 101 22.01 -6.34 18.92
CA SER A 101 22.76 -6.91 20.04
C SER A 101 22.63 -8.43 20.03
N ALA A 102 23.69 -9.13 20.44
CA ALA A 102 23.68 -10.59 20.57
C ALA A 102 22.83 -11.12 21.74
N LYS A 103 22.16 -10.24 22.50
CA LYS A 103 21.26 -10.56 23.61
C LYS A 103 19.85 -10.05 23.31
N PRO A 104 18.80 -10.70 23.86
CA PRO A 104 17.47 -10.11 23.81
C PRO A 104 17.47 -8.77 24.56
N LEU A 105 16.62 -7.86 24.08
CA LEU A 105 16.52 -6.50 24.59
C LEU A 105 15.05 -6.16 24.85
N THR A 106 14.73 -5.79 26.08
CA THR A 106 13.38 -5.39 26.50
C THR A 106 13.28 -3.88 26.63
N LEU A 107 12.29 -3.28 25.95
CA LEU A 107 11.92 -1.88 26.03
C LEU A 107 10.65 -1.76 26.87
N THR A 108 10.68 -0.91 27.90
CA THR A 108 9.50 -0.56 28.72
C THR A 108 9.16 0.91 28.52
N LEU A 109 8.00 1.20 27.92
CA LEU A 109 7.55 2.52 27.53
C LEU A 109 6.58 3.09 28.56
N LYS A 110 7.02 4.12 29.28
CA LYS A 110 6.23 4.87 30.24
C LYS A 110 5.85 6.22 29.65
N ARG A 111 4.55 6.47 29.45
CA ARG A 111 4.06 7.78 29.02
C ARG A 111 4.26 8.83 30.12
N LEU A 112 4.78 9.99 29.75
CA LEU A 112 4.92 11.13 30.65
C LEU A 112 3.71 12.07 30.54
N GLN A 113 3.42 12.78 31.63
CA GLN A 113 2.36 13.79 31.67
C GLN A 113 2.95 15.18 31.33
N ASN A 114 2.84 15.58 30.06
CA ASN A 114 3.24 16.92 29.60
C ASN A 114 2.20 18.03 29.90
N CYS A 115 0.98 17.69 30.31
CA CYS A 115 -0.13 18.64 30.44
C CYS A 115 -0.58 18.83 31.89
N GLY A 116 -0.97 20.06 32.25
CA GLY A 116 -1.49 20.40 33.59
C GLY A 116 -2.90 19.87 33.91
N CYS A 117 -3.46 18.96 33.09
CA CYS A 117 -4.78 18.38 33.32
C CYS A 117 -4.79 17.52 34.58
N ARG A 118 -5.77 17.73 35.47
CA ARG A 118 -5.92 16.98 36.72
C ARG A 118 -6.75 15.69 36.50
N PRO A 119 -6.59 14.66 37.34
CA PRO A 119 -7.53 13.54 37.38
C PRO A 119 -8.94 14.04 37.66
N VAL A 120 -9.94 13.42 37.04
CA VAL A 120 -11.36 13.68 37.32
C VAL A 120 -11.91 12.49 38.10
N GLN A 121 -12.68 12.76 39.16
CA GLN A 121 -13.34 11.71 39.91
C GLN A 121 -14.51 11.16 39.09
N THR A 122 -14.43 9.90 38.68
CA THR A 122 -15.37 9.25 37.77
C THR A 122 -16.06 8.10 38.49
N ARG A 123 -17.39 8.07 38.42
CA ARG A 123 -18.21 6.97 38.96
C ARG A 123 -18.03 5.75 38.06
N VAL A 124 -17.44 4.69 38.59
CA VAL A 124 -17.19 3.40 37.89
C VAL A 124 -18.11 2.28 38.35
N GLY A 125 -19.02 2.57 39.30
CA GLY A 125 -20.02 1.63 39.81
C GLY A 125 -21.00 2.33 40.75
N PHE A 126 -21.96 1.60 41.31
CA PHE A 126 -23.09 2.22 42.01
C PHE A 126 -22.67 3.11 43.20
N ASN A 127 -21.57 2.81 43.90
CA ASN A 127 -20.95 3.70 44.90
C ASN A 127 -19.41 3.74 44.80
N GLN A 128 -18.83 3.44 43.63
CA GLN A 128 -17.38 3.43 43.44
C GLN A 128 -16.93 4.61 42.58
N PHE A 129 -15.98 5.38 43.10
CA PHE A 129 -15.34 6.49 42.40
C PHE A 129 -13.85 6.20 42.20
N ARG A 130 -13.35 6.36 40.98
CA ARG A 130 -11.91 6.34 40.69
C ARG A 130 -11.47 7.68 40.13
N GLN A 131 -10.29 8.14 40.51
CA GLN A 131 -9.67 9.28 39.84
C GLN A 131 -9.10 8.81 38.49
N LEU A 132 -9.74 9.22 37.40
CA LEU A 132 -9.33 8.86 36.04
C LEU A 132 -8.80 10.09 35.30
N PHE A 133 -7.69 9.91 34.58
CA PHE A 133 -7.12 10.96 33.73
C PHE A 133 -7.90 11.10 32.41
N HIS A 134 -9.05 11.76 32.46
CA HIS A 134 -9.85 12.13 31.28
C HIS A 134 -9.29 13.36 30.53
N CYS A 135 -7.99 13.34 30.25
CA CYS A 135 -7.33 14.38 29.47
C CYS A 135 -7.56 14.19 27.96
N LYS A 136 -8.14 15.18 27.28
CA LYS A 136 -8.32 15.14 25.81
C LYS A 136 -6.97 15.03 25.07
N HIS A 137 -5.93 15.73 25.54
CA HIS A 137 -4.57 15.61 24.99
C HIS A 137 -4.00 14.18 25.07
N ARG A 138 -4.46 13.34 26.02
CA ARG A 138 -4.03 11.94 26.09
C ARG A 138 -4.45 11.16 24.83
N LYS A 139 -5.59 11.52 24.22
CA LYS A 139 -6.14 10.86 23.03
C LYS A 139 -5.45 11.26 21.71
N LEU A 140 -4.62 12.31 21.68
CA LEU A 140 -3.98 12.79 20.45
C LEU A 140 -2.94 11.82 19.87
N LEU A 141 -2.35 10.95 20.70
CA LEU A 141 -1.45 9.90 20.25
C LEU A 141 -1.48 8.70 21.19
N HIS A 142 -1.41 7.51 20.58
CA HIS A 142 -1.32 6.23 21.25
C HIS A 142 -0.14 5.42 20.67
N LEU A 143 0.70 4.86 21.54
CA LEU A 143 1.59 3.75 21.20
C LEU A 143 0.90 2.47 21.69
N HIS A 144 0.78 1.47 20.82
CA HIS A 144 -0.04 0.28 21.09
C HIS A 144 0.65 -0.77 21.97
N GLN A 145 1.97 -0.66 22.16
CA GLN A 145 2.75 -1.56 23.02
C GLN A 145 3.44 -0.75 24.12
N GLU A 146 3.22 -1.14 25.38
CA GLU A 146 3.93 -0.58 26.54
C GLU A 146 5.22 -1.37 26.87
N VAL A 147 5.31 -2.63 26.44
CA VAL A 147 6.51 -3.46 26.58
C VAL A 147 6.81 -4.15 25.24
N LEU A 148 8.07 -4.15 24.82
CA LEU A 148 8.56 -4.84 23.62
C LEU A 148 9.81 -5.64 23.99
N THR A 149 9.77 -6.96 23.81
CA THR A 149 10.96 -7.82 23.94
C THR A 149 11.41 -8.22 22.54
N ILE A 150 12.64 -7.84 22.17
CA ILE A 150 13.20 -8.03 20.83
C ILE A 150 14.41 -8.95 20.92
N LYS A 151 14.34 -10.13 20.29
CA LYS A 151 15.45 -11.10 20.24
C LYS A 151 16.64 -10.56 19.43
N PRO A 152 17.84 -11.17 19.53
CA PRO A 152 18.97 -10.83 18.67
C PRO A 152 18.58 -10.85 17.18
N ASP A 153 18.96 -9.80 16.44
CA ASP A 153 18.65 -9.58 15.01
C ASP A 153 17.16 -9.58 14.61
N GLU A 154 16.23 -9.72 15.57
CA GLU A 154 14.80 -9.65 15.33
C GLU A 154 14.37 -8.20 15.05
N VAL A 155 13.33 -8.07 14.22
CA VAL A 155 12.72 -6.79 13.85
C VAL A 155 11.27 -6.78 14.29
N LEU A 156 10.93 -5.91 15.24
CA LEU A 156 9.62 -5.83 15.86
C LEU A 156 8.93 -4.50 15.53
N ALA A 157 7.64 -4.55 15.24
CA ALA A 157 6.83 -3.37 14.95
C ALA A 157 6.48 -2.61 16.24
N LEU A 158 6.92 -1.36 16.38
CA LEU A 158 6.35 -0.39 17.32
C LEU A 158 5.24 0.39 16.60
N SER A 159 3.98 0.14 16.97
CA SER A 159 2.83 0.77 16.33
C SER A 159 2.38 2.05 17.05
N MET A 160 2.21 3.12 16.28
CA MET A 160 1.72 4.43 16.72
C MET A 160 0.45 4.82 15.96
N THR A 161 -0.51 5.44 16.65
CA THR A 161 -1.65 6.11 16.01
C THR A 161 -1.81 7.54 16.54
N ALA A 162 -1.80 8.50 15.64
CA ALA A 162 -2.06 9.92 15.91
C ALA A 162 -3.50 10.30 15.53
N TYR A 163 -4.14 11.12 16.37
CA TYR A 163 -5.52 11.59 16.22
C TYR A 163 -5.56 13.12 16.24
N PHE A 164 -6.18 13.71 15.23
CA PHE A 164 -6.12 15.16 14.99
C PHE A 164 -7.36 15.86 15.55
N LEU A 165 -7.48 15.94 16.88
CA LEU A 165 -8.74 16.28 17.58
C LEU A 165 -8.78 17.65 18.27
N ILE A 166 -7.65 18.36 18.37
CA ILE A 166 -7.52 19.61 19.15
C ILE A 166 -6.55 20.52 18.41
N TYR A 167 -6.93 21.75 18.09
CA TYR A 167 -6.03 22.72 17.46
C TYR A 167 -4.81 23.06 18.35
N GLY A 168 -3.75 23.56 17.72
CA GLY A 168 -2.52 24.00 18.35
C GLY A 168 -1.34 23.01 18.23
N MET A 169 -0.26 23.37 18.92
CA MET A 169 0.97 22.58 19.04
C MET A 169 0.91 21.68 20.27
N HIS A 170 1.08 20.37 20.09
CA HIS A 170 1.01 19.38 21.16
C HIS A 170 2.30 18.57 21.23
N LEU A 171 2.85 18.43 22.44
CA LEU A 171 4.05 17.62 22.70
C LEU A 171 3.69 16.47 23.66
N LEU A 172 3.80 15.24 23.18
CA LEU A 172 3.48 14.03 23.93
C LEU A 172 4.75 13.21 24.11
N SER A 173 5.14 12.91 25.35
CA SER A 173 6.45 12.28 25.62
C SER A 173 6.31 10.88 26.19
N TYR A 174 7.23 10.00 25.77
CA TYR A 174 7.39 8.66 26.31
C TYR A 174 8.84 8.48 26.78
N GLU A 175 8.98 8.00 28.02
CA GLU A 175 10.24 7.56 28.60
C GLU A 175 10.35 6.05 28.34
N VAL A 176 11.42 5.63 27.66
CA VAL A 176 11.65 4.24 27.25
C VAL A 176 12.87 3.72 27.98
N HIS A 177 12.65 2.81 28.92
CA HIS A 177 13.71 2.15 29.70
C HIS A 177 14.12 0.84 29.03
N THR A 178 15.40 0.50 29.13
CA THR A 178 15.95 -0.78 28.67
C THR A 178 16.48 -1.62 29.83
N ASP A 179 16.61 -2.93 29.61
CA ASP A 179 17.19 -3.87 30.59
C ASP A 179 18.66 -3.58 30.95
N ASP A 180 19.42 -2.95 30.05
CA ASP A 180 20.79 -2.49 30.28
C ASP A 180 20.88 -1.07 30.89
N ASN A 181 19.79 -0.57 31.50
CA ASN A 181 19.70 0.73 32.19
C ASN A 181 19.91 1.96 31.30
N ARG A 182 19.60 1.89 30.00
CA ARG A 182 19.44 3.09 29.16
C ARG A 182 18.06 3.68 29.35
N LYS A 183 17.96 4.96 29.03
CA LYS A 183 16.72 5.73 29.01
C LYS A 183 16.65 6.58 27.75
N PHE A 184 15.65 6.33 26.91
CA PHE A 184 15.34 7.18 25.78
C PHE A 184 14.11 8.04 26.10
N LEU A 185 14.17 9.32 25.77
CA LEU A 185 13.06 10.25 25.85
C LEU A 185 12.58 10.54 24.43
N TRP A 186 11.42 10.00 24.06
CA TRP A 186 10.83 10.19 22.74
C TRP A 186 9.70 11.20 22.82
N HIS A 187 9.88 12.34 22.17
CA HIS A 187 8.89 13.40 22.08
C HIS A 187 8.16 13.32 20.74
N PHE A 188 6.85 13.17 20.77
CA PHE A 188 6.01 13.24 19.58
C PHE A 188 5.40 14.63 19.50
N LYS A 189 5.80 15.40 18.49
CA LYS A 189 5.26 16.73 18.20
C LYS A 189 4.15 16.59 17.16
N LEU A 190 2.94 16.99 17.55
CA LEU A 190 1.77 17.05 16.66
C LEU A 190 1.35 18.50 16.52
N GLU A 191 1.24 18.98 15.29
CA GLU A 191 0.69 20.28 14.97
C GLU A 191 -0.64 20.10 14.25
N ILE A 192 -1.69 20.68 14.83
CA ILE A 192 -3.05 20.64 14.28
C ILE A 192 -3.48 22.08 14.09
N SER A 193 -3.54 22.53 12.85
CA SER A 193 -3.86 23.92 12.50
C SER A 193 -4.95 23.98 11.45
N GLU A 194 -5.46 25.18 11.22
CA GLU A 194 -6.11 25.52 9.97
C GLU A 194 -5.05 25.64 8.86
N LEU A 195 -5.48 25.98 7.64
CA LEU A 195 -4.54 26.13 6.53
C LEU A 195 -3.55 27.26 6.83
N ASP A 196 -2.28 26.89 7.00
CA ASP A 196 -1.19 27.83 7.19
C ASP A 196 -0.39 27.93 5.87
N PRO A 197 -0.44 29.08 5.17
CA PRO A 197 0.29 29.27 3.93
C PRO A 197 1.82 29.18 4.09
N GLU A 198 2.39 29.29 5.30
CA GLU A 198 3.81 29.06 5.58
C GLU A 198 4.18 27.57 5.73
N LYS A 199 3.19 26.67 5.77
CA LYS A 199 3.42 25.22 5.96
C LYS A 199 3.05 24.37 4.75
N CYS A 200 2.69 25.01 3.64
CA CYS A 200 2.33 24.35 2.39
C CYS A 200 3.56 23.96 1.54
N LEU A 201 4.72 24.61 1.65
CA LEU A 201 5.92 24.19 0.91
C LEU A 201 6.69 23.07 1.64
N LEU A 202 6.97 21.98 0.90
CA LEU A 202 7.76 20.84 1.36
C LEU A 202 9.25 20.97 1.02
N THR A 203 9.58 21.62 -0.11
CA THR A 203 10.96 21.78 -0.58
C THR A 203 11.68 22.88 0.20
N LYS A 204 12.68 22.51 1.02
CA LYS A 204 13.54 23.43 1.79
C LYS A 204 14.87 23.75 1.10
N GLU A 205 15.32 22.85 0.24
CA GLU A 205 16.56 22.96 -0.54
C GLU A 205 16.27 22.51 -1.99
N LEU A 206 16.71 23.29 -2.96
CA LEU A 206 16.70 22.94 -4.38
C LEU A 206 17.78 21.90 -4.69
N LEU A 207 17.60 21.11 -5.75
CA LEU A 207 18.62 20.17 -6.18
C LEU A 207 19.88 20.93 -6.63
N PRO A 208 21.08 20.42 -6.31
CA PRO A 208 22.33 21.04 -6.74
C PRO A 208 22.37 21.26 -8.25
N VAL A 209 22.71 22.48 -8.66
CA VAL A 209 22.85 22.83 -10.08
C VAL A 209 24.32 22.77 -10.45
N ASN A 210 24.66 21.96 -11.45
CA ASN A 210 26.02 21.91 -11.96
C ASN A 210 26.34 23.19 -12.75
N ILE A 211 27.23 24.02 -12.21
CA ILE A 211 27.52 25.35 -12.76
C ILE A 211 28.31 25.32 -14.07
N LYS A 212 28.87 24.17 -14.45
CA LYS A 212 29.47 23.95 -15.78
C LYS A 212 28.41 23.67 -16.84
N ASN A 213 27.18 23.34 -16.44
CA ASN A 213 26.09 23.07 -17.36
C ASN A 213 25.39 24.39 -17.74
N TYR A 214 25.55 24.80 -19.00
CA TYR A 214 24.95 26.04 -19.51
C TYR A 214 23.43 25.94 -19.73
N TYR A 215 22.88 24.72 -19.79
CA TYR A 215 21.45 24.50 -20.03
C TYR A 215 20.60 24.80 -18.77
N HIS A 216 19.43 25.40 -18.99
CA HIS A 216 18.44 25.56 -17.94
C HIS A 216 17.80 24.20 -17.62
N VAL A 217 17.89 23.77 -16.36
CA VAL A 217 17.23 22.57 -15.85
C VAL A 217 16.14 23.00 -14.87
N THR A 218 14.88 22.76 -15.25
CA THR A 218 13.74 23.07 -14.40
C THR A 218 13.64 22.08 -13.25
N GLN A 219 13.28 22.59 -12.07
CA GLN A 219 13.10 21.82 -10.83
C GLN A 219 11.73 22.08 -10.20
N PRO A 220 11.20 21.15 -9.37
CA PRO A 220 9.97 21.34 -8.61
C PRO A 220 10.23 21.85 -7.18
N ILE A 221 9.55 22.94 -6.81
CA ILE A 221 9.25 23.27 -5.41
C ILE A 221 7.89 22.63 -5.08
N TRP A 222 7.87 21.69 -4.16
CA TRP A 222 6.67 20.90 -3.86
C TRP A 222 5.71 21.63 -2.93
N VAL A 223 4.48 21.85 -3.39
CA VAL A 223 3.39 22.52 -2.65
C VAL A 223 2.36 21.47 -2.23
N GLN A 224 2.22 21.26 -0.92
CA GLN A 224 1.21 20.38 -0.31
C GLN A 224 -0.10 21.14 -0.07
N ASN A 225 -1.21 20.45 -0.33
CA ASN A 225 -2.53 20.78 0.18
C ASN A 225 -3.01 19.63 1.10
N PHE A 226 -3.02 19.88 2.40
CA PHE A 226 -3.50 18.91 3.41
C PHE A 226 -5.00 19.04 3.74
N THR A 227 -5.73 19.89 3.01
CA THR A 227 -7.17 20.15 3.20
C THR A 227 -8.03 19.26 2.30
N ASN A 228 -9.35 19.30 2.52
CA ASN A 228 -10.33 18.53 1.73
C ASN A 228 -10.87 19.31 0.50
N MET A 229 -10.36 20.49 0.21
CA MET A 229 -10.77 21.35 -0.91
C MET A 229 -9.59 21.63 -1.85
N HIS A 230 -9.85 22.02 -3.10
CA HIS A 230 -8.79 22.48 -4.00
C HIS A 230 -8.35 23.89 -3.56
N LEU A 231 -7.04 24.13 -3.49
CA LEU A 231 -6.47 25.42 -3.06
C LEU A 231 -5.81 26.10 -4.25
N ASN A 232 -5.99 27.43 -4.36
CA ASN A 232 -5.37 28.25 -5.39
C ASN A 232 -4.29 29.13 -4.74
N PHE A 233 -3.04 28.91 -5.12
CA PHE A 233 -1.90 29.68 -4.67
C PHE A 233 -1.41 30.62 -5.77
N SER A 234 -0.89 31.77 -5.36
CA SER A 234 -0.15 32.70 -6.20
C SER A 234 1.30 32.78 -5.71
N PHE A 235 2.24 32.98 -6.62
CA PHE A 235 3.66 32.97 -6.33
C PHE A 235 4.39 34.14 -7.00
N SER A 236 5.32 34.74 -6.27
CA SER A 236 6.30 35.66 -6.84
C SER A 236 7.65 35.49 -6.15
N THR A 237 8.71 35.97 -6.79
CA THR A 237 10.06 36.04 -6.19
C THR A 237 10.68 37.38 -6.56
N ARG A 238 11.66 37.81 -5.78
CA ARG A 238 12.47 39.02 -6.04
C ARG A 238 13.88 38.66 -6.54
N ASP A 239 14.25 37.39 -6.45
CA ASP A 239 15.62 36.93 -6.68
C ASP A 239 15.89 36.66 -8.16
N ARG A 240 16.92 37.32 -8.70
CA ARG A 240 17.30 37.20 -10.12
C ARG A 240 17.80 35.80 -10.49
N CYS A 241 18.26 35.04 -9.50
CA CYS A 241 18.73 33.67 -9.63
C CYS A 241 17.61 32.62 -9.65
N LEU A 242 16.36 33.00 -9.33
CA LEU A 242 15.21 32.10 -9.32
C LEU A 242 14.11 32.62 -10.26
N LYS A 243 13.82 31.88 -11.33
CA LYS A 243 12.72 32.21 -12.25
C LYS A 243 11.58 31.23 -12.07
N LEU A 244 10.42 31.74 -11.66
CA LEU A 244 9.17 30.97 -11.63
C LEU A 244 8.64 30.79 -13.05
N LEU A 245 8.25 29.57 -13.42
CA LEU A 245 7.66 29.26 -14.73
C LEU A 245 6.13 29.23 -14.70
N ASN A 246 5.55 28.97 -13.53
CA ASN A 246 4.14 29.20 -13.21
C ASN A 246 4.03 30.10 -11.96
N THR A 247 3.27 31.19 -12.06
CA THR A 247 3.02 32.13 -10.95
C THR A 247 1.69 31.88 -10.25
N THR A 248 0.87 30.97 -10.77
CA THR A 248 -0.37 30.49 -10.14
C THR A 248 -0.41 28.98 -10.14
N LEU A 249 -1.01 28.39 -9.11
CA LEU A 249 -1.08 26.94 -8.94
C LEU A 249 -2.36 26.52 -8.22
N THR A 250 -3.19 25.72 -8.89
CA THR A 250 -4.28 24.98 -8.24
C THR A 250 -3.73 23.65 -7.74
N VAL A 251 -3.65 23.49 -6.42
CA VAL A 251 -3.20 22.24 -5.77
C VAL A 251 -4.45 21.44 -5.35
N PRO A 252 -4.69 20.24 -5.91
CA PRO A 252 -5.86 19.44 -5.54
C PRO A 252 -5.92 19.07 -4.05
N ARG A 253 -7.12 18.81 -3.53
CA ARG A 253 -7.33 18.36 -2.15
C ARG A 253 -6.45 17.15 -1.80
N GLN A 254 -5.90 17.12 -0.59
CA GLN A 254 -5.06 16.03 -0.07
C GLN A 254 -3.92 15.59 -1.02
N SER A 255 -3.32 16.52 -1.77
CA SER A 255 -2.31 16.24 -2.78
C SER A 255 -1.07 17.13 -2.66
N VAL A 256 -0.10 16.91 -3.54
CA VAL A 256 1.13 17.71 -3.65
C VAL A 256 1.35 18.01 -5.14
N TRP A 257 1.62 19.27 -5.48
CA TRP A 257 1.81 19.74 -6.87
C TRP A 257 3.04 20.67 -6.97
N PRO A 258 3.71 20.80 -8.14
CA PRO A 258 4.96 21.53 -8.24
C PRO A 258 4.76 22.99 -8.66
N LEU A 259 5.39 23.89 -7.92
CA LEU A 259 5.83 25.18 -8.44
C LEU A 259 7.11 24.94 -9.25
N LEU A 260 7.06 25.25 -10.54
CA LEU A 260 8.11 25.00 -11.52
C LEU A 260 9.10 26.16 -11.52
N VAL A 261 10.38 25.87 -11.30
CA VAL A 261 11.43 26.91 -11.24
C VAL A 261 12.65 26.57 -12.09
N ASP A 262 13.18 27.58 -12.77
CA ASP A 262 14.55 27.58 -13.29
C ASP A 262 15.44 28.32 -12.27
N TYR A 263 16.37 27.60 -11.66
CA TYR A 263 17.32 28.16 -10.70
C TYR A 263 18.73 28.21 -11.30
N ARG A 264 19.42 29.35 -11.11
CA ARG A 264 20.83 29.54 -11.47
C ARG A 264 21.59 30.06 -10.25
N PRO A 265 22.48 29.27 -9.62
CA PRO A 265 23.27 29.74 -8.48
C PRO A 265 24.17 30.91 -8.89
N MET A 266 24.27 31.92 -8.03
CA MET A 266 25.23 33.02 -8.18
C MET A 266 26.53 32.68 -7.46
N ASP A 267 26.42 32.22 -6.22
CA ASP A 267 27.51 31.71 -5.39
C ASP A 267 27.39 30.19 -5.16
N TYR A 268 28.36 29.60 -4.45
CA TYR A 268 28.37 28.17 -4.12
C TYR A 268 27.15 27.74 -3.29
N GLU A 269 26.77 28.53 -2.29
CA GLU A 269 25.51 28.40 -1.53
C GLU A 269 24.76 29.74 -1.61
N ASN A 270 23.44 29.68 -1.83
CA ASN A 270 22.56 30.83 -1.89
C ASN A 270 21.27 30.52 -1.11
N GLU A 271 20.63 31.55 -0.59
CA GLU A 271 19.25 31.48 -0.08
C GLU A 271 18.38 32.36 -0.97
N VAL A 272 17.28 31.81 -1.49
CA VAL A 272 16.33 32.51 -2.37
C VAL A 272 14.95 32.56 -1.73
N GLU A 273 14.22 33.64 -1.98
CA GLU A 273 12.93 33.92 -1.36
C GLU A 273 11.77 33.81 -2.35
N VAL A 274 10.79 32.96 -2.01
CA VAL A 274 9.52 32.82 -2.72
C VAL A 274 8.40 33.36 -1.83
N MET A 275 7.63 34.31 -2.35
CA MET A 275 6.39 34.77 -1.73
C MET A 275 5.24 33.88 -2.22
N LEU A 276 4.59 33.19 -1.29
CA LEU A 276 3.36 32.42 -1.51
C LEU A 276 2.18 33.26 -1.01
N GLY A 277 1.24 33.57 -1.89
CA GLY A 277 -0.03 34.22 -1.56
C GLY A 277 -1.20 33.25 -1.65
N TYR A 278 -2.03 33.21 -0.61
CA TYR A 278 -3.28 32.45 -0.54
C TYR A 278 -4.38 33.36 0.04
N GLU A 279 -5.47 33.57 -0.70
CA GLU A 279 -6.51 34.55 -0.36
C GLU A 279 -5.90 35.93 -0.03
N SER A 280 -6.09 36.44 1.20
CA SER A 280 -5.47 37.67 1.69
C SER A 280 -4.12 37.48 2.40
N ALA A 281 -3.75 36.22 2.70
CA ALA A 281 -2.53 35.88 3.41
C ALA A 281 -1.32 35.79 2.46
N LYS A 282 -0.14 36.17 2.97
CA LYS A 282 1.14 36.11 2.26
C LYS A 282 2.22 35.58 3.18
N ALA A 283 2.98 34.60 2.69
CA ALA A 283 4.06 33.91 3.36
C ALA A 283 5.36 34.12 2.57
N TRP A 284 6.47 34.40 3.24
CA TRP A 284 7.80 34.47 2.61
C TRP A 284 8.60 33.23 2.97
N TYR A 285 9.11 32.55 1.95
CA TYR A 285 9.79 31.27 2.07
C TYR A 285 11.23 31.35 1.60
N LYS A 286 12.14 31.09 2.54
CA LYS A 286 13.56 30.91 2.26
C LYS A 286 13.82 29.47 1.82
N ILE A 287 14.41 29.31 0.63
CA ILE A 287 14.79 28.03 0.06
C ILE A 287 16.29 28.08 -0.22
N LYS A 288 17.02 27.07 0.24
CA LYS A 288 18.45 26.96 -0.04
C LYS A 288 18.70 26.44 -1.46
N GLY A 289 19.74 26.92 -2.12
CA GLY A 289 20.19 26.41 -3.40
C GLY A 289 21.72 26.42 -3.47
N ARG A 290 22.31 25.41 -4.11
CA ARG A 290 23.77 25.27 -4.21
C ARG A 290 24.24 24.96 -5.63
N GLY A 291 25.39 25.53 -5.96
CA GLY A 291 26.11 25.31 -7.21
C GLY A 291 27.23 24.29 -7.02
N VAL A 292 27.29 23.27 -7.88
CA VAL A 292 28.29 22.20 -7.81
C VAL A 292 29.08 22.08 -9.11
N LEU A 293 30.27 21.48 -9.07
CA LEU A 293 31.17 21.30 -10.23
C LEU A 293 31.00 19.95 -10.96
N ALA A 294 30.21 19.05 -10.37
CA ALA A 294 29.82 17.74 -10.86
C ALA A 294 28.44 17.41 -10.29
N ASP A 295 27.65 16.56 -10.97
CA ASP A 295 26.30 16.22 -10.51
C ASP A 295 26.36 15.27 -9.31
N GLU A 296 25.55 15.55 -8.29
CA GLU A 296 25.38 14.67 -7.11
C GLU A 296 24.16 13.75 -7.27
N GLU A 297 24.37 12.46 -7.04
CA GLU A 297 23.28 11.49 -6.92
C GLU A 297 22.48 11.68 -5.62
N GLU A 298 21.19 11.28 -5.62
CA GLU A 298 20.37 11.32 -4.41
C GLU A 298 20.73 10.17 -3.47
N GLN A 299 21.68 10.39 -2.56
CA GLN A 299 21.91 9.48 -1.44
C GLN A 299 20.74 9.55 -0.45
N THR A 300 20.00 8.46 -0.32
CA THR A 300 18.97 8.33 0.72
C THR A 300 19.03 6.93 1.34
N ASP A 301 19.22 6.91 2.66
CA ASP A 301 19.23 5.69 3.47
C ASP A 301 17.81 5.13 3.73
N MET A 302 16.77 5.75 3.18
CA MET A 302 15.39 5.27 3.33
C MET A 302 15.21 3.93 2.61
N PRO A 303 14.82 2.84 3.31
CA PRO A 303 14.55 1.56 2.66
C PRO A 303 13.43 1.71 1.65
N LEU A 304 13.69 1.33 0.39
CA LEU A 304 12.67 1.35 -0.65
C LEU A 304 11.60 0.30 -0.35
N LYS A 305 11.98 -0.98 -0.18
CA LYS A 305 11.01 -2.03 0.17
C LYS A 305 10.39 -1.75 1.55
N ASP A 306 9.07 -1.63 1.59
CA ASP A 306 8.30 -1.63 2.83
C ASP A 306 8.26 -3.06 3.42
N ARG A 307 8.18 -3.18 4.74
CA ARG A 307 7.93 -4.47 5.39
C ARG A 307 6.43 -4.79 5.34
N GLU A 308 6.12 -6.07 5.15
CA GLU A 308 4.76 -6.58 5.17
C GLU A 308 4.06 -6.25 6.50
N CYS A 309 2.79 -5.86 6.41
CA CYS A 309 2.00 -5.44 7.55
C CYS A 309 0.52 -5.73 7.27
N ALA A 310 -0.19 -6.29 8.26
CA ALA A 310 -1.62 -6.59 8.15
C ALA A 310 -2.50 -5.35 7.87
N ASP A 311 -2.06 -4.16 8.29
CA ASP A 311 -2.74 -2.89 7.98
C ASP A 311 -2.45 -2.37 6.56
N PHE A 312 -1.44 -2.90 5.86
CA PHE A 312 -0.98 -2.39 4.58
C PHE A 312 -1.66 -3.13 3.42
N LEU A 313 -2.94 -2.83 3.26
CA LEU A 313 -3.85 -3.54 2.36
C LEU A 313 -3.46 -3.49 0.87
N TYR A 314 -2.69 -2.47 0.45
CA TYR A 314 -2.37 -2.23 -0.97
C TYR A 314 -0.90 -1.85 -1.13
N VAL A 315 -0.16 -2.64 -1.91
CA VAL A 315 1.29 -2.49 -2.10
C VAL A 315 1.59 -2.22 -3.56
N ILE A 316 2.47 -1.25 -3.82
CA ILE A 316 3.05 -0.98 -5.13
C ILE A 316 4.51 -1.45 -5.07
N TYR A 317 4.95 -2.33 -5.96
CA TYR A 317 6.35 -2.78 -6.03
C TYR A 317 6.92 -2.76 -7.46
N PRO A 318 8.06 -2.09 -7.69
CA PRO A 318 8.75 -1.20 -6.75
C PRO A 318 7.90 0.04 -6.41
N ASN A 319 7.97 0.51 -5.15
CA ASN A 319 7.30 1.74 -4.70
C ASN A 319 8.07 3.02 -5.09
N ARG A 320 9.24 2.87 -5.71
CA ARG A 320 10.04 3.94 -6.32
C ARG A 320 10.47 3.53 -7.72
N VAL A 321 10.24 4.40 -8.70
CA VAL A 321 10.74 4.28 -10.08
C VAL A 321 11.58 5.50 -10.43
N THR A 322 12.64 5.30 -11.22
CA THR A 322 13.57 6.36 -11.62
C THR A 322 13.77 6.32 -13.13
N PHE A 323 13.45 7.42 -13.79
CA PHE A 323 13.51 7.57 -15.24
C PHE A 323 14.62 8.55 -15.62
N ASN A 324 15.62 8.04 -16.35
CA ASN A 324 16.56 8.84 -17.12
C ASN A 324 16.12 8.75 -18.60
N VAL A 325 15.75 9.87 -19.22
CA VAL A 325 15.03 9.89 -20.52
C VAL A 325 15.59 11.02 -21.37
N CYS A 326 15.85 10.81 -22.66
CA CYS A 326 16.22 11.93 -23.52
C CYS A 326 15.02 12.86 -23.77
N MET A 327 15.25 14.13 -24.07
CA MET A 327 14.16 14.99 -24.58
C MET A 327 13.56 14.38 -25.86
N LYS A 328 12.23 14.43 -25.98
CA LYS A 328 11.44 13.81 -27.06
C LYS A 328 11.59 12.28 -27.14
N GLU A 329 11.78 11.63 -26.00
CA GLU A 329 11.78 10.18 -25.85
C GLU A 329 10.63 9.72 -24.95
N ASP A 330 10.07 8.56 -25.30
CA ASP A 330 9.14 7.79 -24.49
C ASP A 330 9.89 6.63 -23.82
N ARG A 331 9.81 6.52 -22.49
CA ARG A 331 10.41 5.41 -21.74
C ARG A 331 9.39 4.78 -20.80
N THR A 332 9.44 3.46 -20.67
CA THR A 332 8.46 2.69 -19.89
C THR A 332 9.16 1.87 -18.80
N GLN A 333 8.48 1.68 -17.67
CA GLN A 333 8.87 0.76 -16.59
C GLN A 333 7.62 0.05 -16.07
N LEU A 334 7.81 -1.11 -15.43
CA LEU A 334 6.71 -1.92 -14.90
C LEU A 334 6.65 -1.79 -13.37
N VAL A 335 5.45 -1.54 -12.84
CA VAL A 335 5.15 -1.63 -11.41
C VAL A 335 4.04 -2.66 -11.20
N ASN A 336 4.09 -3.37 -10.08
CA ASN A 336 3.07 -4.33 -9.72
C ASN A 336 2.25 -3.80 -8.54
N VAL A 337 0.93 -3.84 -8.67
CA VAL A 337 -0.02 -3.44 -7.62
C VAL A 337 -0.65 -4.70 -7.05
N HIS A 338 -0.49 -4.93 -5.75
CA HIS A 338 -1.07 -6.07 -5.05
C HIS A 338 -2.07 -5.64 -3.98
N ASN A 339 -3.15 -6.40 -3.85
CA ASN A 339 -4.21 -6.21 -2.87
C ASN A 339 -4.12 -7.30 -1.78
N HIS A 340 -3.48 -7.02 -0.63
CA HIS A 340 -3.50 -7.89 0.55
C HIS A 340 -4.85 -7.86 1.30
N GLY A 341 -5.75 -6.93 0.95
CA GLY A 341 -7.09 -6.89 1.50
C GLY A 341 -7.95 -8.08 1.07
N GLN A 342 -8.94 -8.44 1.88
CA GLN A 342 -9.88 -9.53 1.55
C GLN A 342 -10.98 -9.10 0.55
N LYS A 343 -11.23 -7.78 0.42
CA LYS A 343 -12.29 -7.22 -0.43
C LYS A 343 -11.78 -6.99 -1.86
N CYS A 344 -12.68 -7.12 -2.85
CA CYS A 344 -12.41 -6.66 -4.21
C CYS A 344 -12.45 -5.12 -4.26
N VAL A 345 -11.48 -4.51 -4.92
CA VAL A 345 -11.35 -3.04 -5.05
C VAL A 345 -11.05 -2.62 -6.48
N GLU A 346 -11.40 -1.38 -6.82
CA GLU A 346 -11.04 -0.73 -8.08
C GLU A 346 -9.86 0.22 -7.83
N PHE A 347 -8.86 0.13 -8.69
CA PHE A 347 -7.64 0.92 -8.65
C PHE A 347 -7.63 1.88 -9.84
N ARG A 348 -7.37 3.16 -9.57
CA ARG A 348 -7.32 4.21 -10.59
C ARG A 348 -6.08 5.07 -10.42
N TRP A 349 -5.21 5.07 -11.43
CA TRP A 349 -4.06 5.95 -11.49
C TRP A 349 -4.47 7.36 -11.91
N GLN A 350 -3.91 8.37 -11.24
CA GLN A 350 -3.96 9.74 -11.73
C GLN A 350 -2.82 9.96 -12.73
N ASN A 351 -3.15 10.25 -13.99
CA ASN A 351 -2.16 10.70 -14.98
C ASN A 351 -1.56 12.03 -14.53
N TYR A 352 -0.26 12.20 -14.75
CA TYR A 352 0.48 13.38 -14.29
C TYR A 352 1.13 14.07 -15.49
N ILE A 353 0.50 15.14 -15.97
CA ILE A 353 0.86 15.80 -17.23
C ILE A 353 1.21 17.26 -16.93
N ILE A 354 2.41 17.68 -17.31
CA ILE A 354 2.87 19.07 -17.27
C ILE A 354 3.30 19.45 -18.68
N SER A 355 2.46 20.24 -19.36
CA SER A 355 2.66 20.72 -20.74
C SER A 355 4.08 21.27 -20.94
N ASP A 356 4.70 20.92 -22.06
CA ASP A 356 6.07 21.31 -22.45
C ASP A 356 7.22 20.73 -21.61
N PHE A 357 6.94 20.03 -20.50
CA PHE A 357 7.94 19.37 -19.66
C PHE A 357 7.89 17.84 -19.79
N PHE A 358 6.84 17.18 -19.27
CA PHE A 358 6.68 15.73 -19.35
C PHE A 358 5.23 15.26 -19.09
N ALA A 359 4.96 14.01 -19.46
CA ALA A 359 3.75 13.29 -19.07
C ALA A 359 4.08 11.92 -18.45
N VAL A 360 3.35 11.53 -17.41
CA VAL A 360 3.34 10.19 -16.83
C VAL A 360 1.95 9.60 -17.02
N THR A 361 1.89 8.43 -17.67
CA THR A 361 0.65 7.73 -18.01
C THR A 361 0.75 6.24 -17.67
N PHE A 362 -0.41 5.58 -17.50
CA PHE A 362 -0.50 4.23 -16.94
C PHE A 362 -1.33 3.29 -17.82
N THR A 363 -0.82 2.08 -18.04
CA THR A 363 -1.51 1.03 -18.80
C THR A 363 -1.55 -0.28 -17.99
N PRO A 364 -2.72 -0.74 -17.50
CA PRO A 364 -4.01 -0.04 -17.47
C PRO A 364 -4.06 1.08 -16.41
N SER A 365 -4.69 2.20 -16.75
CA SER A 365 -4.94 3.31 -15.81
C SER A 365 -6.07 3.01 -14.82
N LEU A 366 -7.00 2.12 -15.19
CA LEU A 366 -8.12 1.66 -14.38
C LEU A 366 -8.20 0.12 -14.40
N PHE A 367 -8.25 -0.52 -13.23
CA PHE A 367 -8.38 -1.97 -13.13
C PHE A 367 -9.00 -2.40 -11.79
N ARG A 368 -9.39 -3.67 -11.69
CA ARG A 368 -10.00 -4.25 -10.49
C ARG A 368 -9.17 -5.43 -10.01
N LEU A 369 -9.02 -5.56 -8.70
CA LEU A 369 -8.33 -6.68 -8.07
C LEU A 369 -9.20 -7.29 -6.98
N LYS A 370 -9.35 -8.62 -7.05
CA LYS A 370 -9.82 -9.45 -5.93
C LYS A 370 -8.78 -9.43 -4.79
N GLY A 371 -9.17 -9.91 -3.61
CA GLY A 371 -8.22 -10.07 -2.52
C GLY A 371 -7.10 -11.05 -2.85
N HIS A 372 -5.89 -10.76 -2.39
CA HIS A 372 -4.62 -11.47 -2.63
C HIS A 372 -4.20 -11.60 -4.09
N HIS A 373 -4.70 -10.72 -4.98
CA HIS A 373 -4.31 -10.69 -6.40
C HIS A 373 -3.40 -9.50 -6.72
N SER A 374 -2.55 -9.69 -7.73
CA SER A 374 -1.62 -8.70 -8.28
C SER A 374 -2.03 -8.25 -9.70
N LYS A 375 -1.73 -7.01 -10.06
CA LYS A 375 -1.78 -6.51 -11.44
C LYS A 375 -0.49 -5.78 -11.80
N LEU A 376 0.17 -6.26 -12.84
CA LEU A 376 1.26 -5.54 -13.50
C LEU A 376 0.70 -4.35 -14.28
N VAL A 377 1.31 -3.19 -14.10
CA VAL A 377 0.96 -1.91 -14.73
C VAL A 377 2.21 -1.32 -15.36
N GLU A 378 2.09 -0.88 -16.60
CA GLU A 378 3.11 -0.12 -17.30
C GLU A 378 3.00 1.36 -16.92
N VAL A 379 4.13 1.94 -16.49
CA VAL A 379 4.32 3.37 -16.23
C VAL A 379 5.10 3.94 -17.42
N LYS A 380 4.43 4.71 -18.27
CA LYS A 380 5.05 5.39 -19.41
C LYS A 380 5.35 6.84 -19.06
N VAL A 381 6.60 7.25 -19.25
CA VAL A 381 7.04 8.64 -19.15
C VAL A 381 7.44 9.15 -20.53
N THR A 382 6.84 10.26 -20.94
CA THR A 382 7.17 11.03 -22.14
C THR A 382 7.87 12.32 -21.72
N ALA A 383 9.08 12.57 -22.19
CA ALA A 383 9.78 13.85 -21.98
C ALA A 383 9.60 14.76 -23.21
N TYR A 384 9.27 16.03 -23.00
CA TYR A 384 9.02 17.01 -24.07
C TYR A 384 10.26 17.86 -24.38
N ASP A 385 10.10 19.19 -24.56
CA ASP A 385 11.11 20.11 -25.07
C ASP A 385 12.03 20.73 -23.99
N ARG A 386 11.71 20.56 -22.71
CA ARG A 386 12.47 21.18 -21.60
C ARG A 386 13.23 20.17 -20.76
N LEU A 387 14.43 20.57 -20.33
CA LEU A 387 15.20 19.79 -19.38
C LEU A 387 14.62 19.90 -17.97
N VAL A 388 14.37 18.74 -17.36
CA VAL A 388 13.79 18.55 -16.03
C VAL A 388 14.70 17.70 -15.14
N ASN A 389 14.80 18.06 -13.87
CA ASN A 389 15.34 17.21 -12.81
C ASN A 389 14.37 17.23 -11.63
N PHE A 390 13.41 16.30 -11.66
CA PHE A 390 12.30 16.24 -10.71
C PHE A 390 12.51 15.00 -9.84
N ARG A 391 12.80 15.23 -8.56
CA ARG A 391 12.85 14.17 -7.55
C ARG A 391 11.57 14.21 -6.71
N ARG A 392 11.14 13.03 -6.24
CA ARG A 392 10.03 12.87 -5.27
C ARG A 392 8.65 13.26 -5.81
N ILE A 393 8.40 12.97 -7.09
CA ILE A 393 7.07 13.13 -7.70
C ILE A 393 6.12 12.12 -7.02
N PRO A 394 5.00 12.58 -6.41
CA PRO A 394 4.02 11.73 -5.76
C PRO A 394 2.92 11.33 -6.74
N ILE A 395 3.09 10.20 -7.43
CA ILE A 395 2.05 9.66 -8.31
C ILE A 395 0.96 9.01 -7.46
N VAL A 396 -0.28 9.48 -7.59
CA VAL A 396 -1.43 9.00 -6.82
C VAL A 396 -2.08 7.78 -7.49
N LEU A 397 -2.24 6.73 -6.69
CA LEU A 397 -3.11 5.58 -6.96
C LEU A 397 -4.33 5.67 -6.03
N GLU A 398 -5.48 5.98 -6.61
CA GLU A 398 -6.76 5.94 -5.91
C GLU A 398 -7.22 4.49 -5.76
N VAL A 399 -7.65 4.12 -4.56
CA VAL A 399 -8.25 2.83 -4.24
C VAL A 399 -9.70 3.06 -3.84
N HIS A 400 -10.61 2.56 -4.66
CA HIS A 400 -12.05 2.69 -4.53
C HIS A 400 -12.65 1.37 -4.07
N ARG A 401 -13.48 1.41 -3.01
CA ARG A 401 -14.30 0.26 -2.63
C ARG A 401 -15.36 0.02 -3.70
N ILE A 402 -15.39 -1.19 -4.25
CA ILE A 402 -16.52 -1.66 -5.07
C ILE A 402 -17.51 -2.35 -4.13
N LEU A 403 -18.79 -1.99 -4.22
CA LEU A 403 -19.87 -2.84 -3.70
C LEU A 403 -20.13 -3.93 -4.74
N ASP A 404 -20.03 -5.19 -4.35
CA ASP A 404 -20.38 -6.32 -5.22
C ASP A 404 -21.87 -6.28 -5.57
N GLN A 405 -22.25 -6.98 -6.65
CA GLN A 405 -23.61 -6.91 -7.17
C GLN A 405 -24.66 -7.42 -6.16
N ALA A 406 -24.31 -8.37 -5.29
CA ALA A 406 -25.22 -8.82 -4.23
C ALA A 406 -25.38 -7.74 -3.14
N THR A 407 -24.31 -7.05 -2.73
CA THR A 407 -24.40 -5.90 -1.83
C THR A 407 -25.12 -4.70 -2.46
N LEU A 408 -25.03 -4.47 -3.77
CA LEU A 408 -25.79 -3.44 -4.47
C LEU A 408 -27.29 -3.76 -4.54
N ILE A 409 -27.66 -5.04 -4.73
CA ILE A 409 -29.04 -5.50 -4.63
C ILE A 409 -29.51 -5.39 -3.18
N ALA A 410 -28.78 -5.93 -2.21
CA ALA A 410 -29.11 -5.84 -0.78
C ALA A 410 -29.27 -4.38 -0.32
N LYS A 411 -28.41 -3.45 -0.78
CA LYS A 411 -28.59 -2.03 -0.51
C LYS A 411 -29.94 -1.51 -1.03
N ARG A 412 -30.32 -1.84 -2.26
CA ARG A 412 -31.60 -1.42 -2.86
C ARG A 412 -32.81 -2.02 -2.16
N GLU A 413 -32.78 -3.32 -1.85
CA GLU A 413 -33.91 -4.03 -1.24
C GLU A 413 -34.03 -3.79 0.28
N LEU A 414 -32.96 -3.33 0.94
CA LEU A 414 -32.90 -3.13 2.40
C LEU A 414 -32.70 -1.66 2.80
N GLU A 415 -32.68 -0.71 1.86
CA GLU A 415 -32.72 0.74 2.16
C GLU A 415 -34.06 1.15 2.77
N GLU A 416 -35.14 0.42 2.50
CA GLU A 416 -36.48 0.64 3.08
C GLU A 416 -36.65 0.05 4.50
N ILE A 417 -35.73 -0.83 4.94
CA ILE A 417 -35.83 -1.54 6.22
C ILE A 417 -34.89 -0.90 7.24
N GLU A 418 -35.41 0.07 8.01
CA GLU A 418 -34.64 0.86 8.98
C GLU A 418 -33.99 0.05 10.13
N SER A 419 -34.36 -1.22 10.32
CA SER A 419 -34.07 -2.00 11.54
C SER A 419 -32.81 -2.89 11.51
N ILE A 420 -31.89 -2.72 10.56
CA ILE A 420 -30.65 -3.50 10.52
C ILE A 420 -29.57 -2.73 11.30
N ASP A 421 -29.17 -3.28 12.44
CA ASP A 421 -28.02 -2.80 13.22
C ASP A 421 -26.74 -2.87 12.37
N ASP A 422 -26.14 -1.69 12.17
CA ASP A 422 -24.88 -1.43 11.47
C ASP A 422 -24.72 -2.16 10.10
N PRO A 423 -25.51 -1.80 9.07
CA PRO A 423 -25.47 -2.45 7.78
C PRO A 423 -24.17 -2.13 7.03
N LYS A 424 -23.43 -3.16 6.62
CA LYS A 424 -22.13 -3.06 5.93
C LYS A 424 -22.15 -2.31 4.58
N TRP A 425 -23.34 -1.90 4.08
CA TRP A 425 -23.54 -1.05 2.91
C TRP A 425 -23.80 0.44 3.22
N LYS A 426 -24.01 0.80 4.50
CA LYS A 426 -24.00 2.21 4.98
C LYS A 426 -22.58 2.75 5.17
N GLU A 427 -21.56 1.89 5.18
CA GLU A 427 -20.16 2.30 5.05
C GLU A 427 -19.94 2.97 3.67
N ASP A 428 -19.72 4.28 3.64
CA ASP A 428 -19.51 5.07 2.43
C ASP A 428 -18.50 4.46 1.45
N SER A 429 -18.65 4.77 0.15
CA SER A 429 -17.63 4.51 -0.87
C SER A 429 -16.43 5.44 -0.64
N TYR A 430 -15.54 5.05 0.27
CA TYR A 430 -14.35 5.82 0.60
C TYR A 430 -13.23 5.63 -0.44
N ILE A 431 -12.55 6.73 -0.75
CA ILE A 431 -11.36 6.77 -1.61
C ILE A 431 -10.15 6.79 -0.69
N MET A 432 -9.24 5.84 -0.86
CA MET A 432 -7.89 5.90 -0.27
C MET A 432 -6.88 6.28 -1.33
N HIS A 433 -5.81 6.95 -0.91
CA HIS A 433 -4.65 7.19 -1.76
C HIS A 433 -3.48 6.30 -1.33
N SER A 434 -2.89 5.62 -2.29
CA SER A 434 -1.54 5.06 -2.22
C SER A 434 -0.64 5.84 -3.18
N TYR A 435 0.68 5.81 -2.99
CA TYR A 435 1.61 6.68 -3.72
C TYR A 435 2.79 5.89 -4.28
N LEU A 436 3.07 6.09 -5.56
CA LEU A 436 4.30 5.69 -6.22
C LEU A 436 5.27 6.88 -6.24
N HIS A 437 6.48 6.70 -5.72
CA HIS A 437 7.55 7.69 -5.81
C HIS A 437 8.17 7.62 -7.22
N LEU A 438 8.05 8.69 -8.01
CA LEU A 438 8.74 8.80 -9.28
C LEU A 438 9.87 9.86 -9.21
N ASN A 439 11.06 9.51 -9.71
CA ASN A 439 12.12 10.45 -10.04
C ASN A 439 12.25 10.51 -11.57
N LEU A 440 12.37 11.71 -12.13
CA LEU A 440 12.58 11.95 -13.55
C LEU A 440 13.74 12.91 -13.76
N ARG A 441 14.75 12.48 -14.51
CA ARG A 441 15.82 13.32 -15.03
C ARG A 441 15.82 13.21 -16.56
N SER A 442 15.66 14.33 -17.24
CA SER A 442 15.82 14.34 -18.70
C SER A 442 17.25 14.69 -19.10
N THR A 443 17.74 14.13 -20.20
CA THR A 443 19.03 14.45 -20.81
C THR A 443 18.85 14.98 -22.23
N LEU A 444 19.87 15.68 -22.74
CA LEU A 444 20.04 15.87 -24.18
C LEU A 444 20.48 14.53 -24.79
N LYS A 445 20.09 14.28 -26.04
CA LYS A 445 20.74 13.22 -26.83
C LYS A 445 22.16 13.69 -27.16
N ASN A 446 23.17 12.95 -26.72
CA ASN A 446 24.53 13.16 -27.22
C ASN A 446 24.58 12.71 -28.68
N THR A 447 24.86 13.63 -29.60
CA THR A 447 25.08 13.32 -31.03
C THR A 447 26.47 12.70 -31.30
N HIS A 448 27.08 12.10 -30.28
CA HIS A 448 28.46 11.58 -30.27
C HIS A 448 28.56 10.24 -29.54
N GLU A 449 27.64 9.32 -29.85
CA GLU A 449 27.80 7.88 -29.62
C GLU A 449 27.33 7.12 -30.87
N THR A 450 28.04 7.37 -31.98
CA THR A 450 28.11 6.47 -33.13
C THR A 450 29.54 5.94 -33.19
N ASP A 451 29.65 4.61 -33.29
CA ASP A 451 30.87 3.81 -33.40
C ASP A 451 31.86 3.92 -32.21
N ASP A 452 31.78 2.95 -31.28
CA ASP A 452 32.76 1.85 -31.26
C ASP A 452 32.38 0.73 -30.26
N ASN A 453 32.66 -0.52 -30.66
CA ASN A 453 32.53 -1.82 -29.95
C ASN A 453 31.18 -2.57 -30.00
N PRO A 454 30.98 -3.40 -31.04
CA PRO A 454 30.04 -4.52 -31.02
C PRO A 454 30.77 -5.83 -30.64
N ASP A 455 30.89 -6.16 -29.35
CA ASP A 455 31.26 -7.51 -28.88
C ASP A 455 30.95 -7.68 -27.38
N GLU A 456 29.83 -8.36 -27.07
CA GLU A 456 29.59 -9.25 -25.89
C GLU A 456 28.08 -9.60 -25.84
N ALA A 457 27.66 -10.54 -26.70
CA ALA A 457 26.27 -11.02 -26.78
C ALA A 457 26.18 -12.53 -27.09
N ALA A 458 26.83 -13.35 -26.26
CA ALA A 458 26.74 -14.81 -26.15
C ALA A 458 27.43 -15.17 -24.80
N ASP A 459 27.05 -16.13 -23.96
CA ASP A 459 26.03 -17.18 -23.93
C ASP A 459 25.37 -17.15 -22.51
N THR A 460 24.23 -17.75 -22.16
CA THR A 460 23.87 -19.17 -22.32
C THR A 460 22.36 -19.38 -22.20
N ALA A 461 21.75 -19.93 -23.25
CA ALA A 461 20.46 -20.60 -23.16
C ALA A 461 20.67 -22.09 -23.44
N ALA A 462 20.54 -22.94 -22.41
CA ALA A 462 20.66 -24.39 -22.54
C ALA A 462 19.52 -25.10 -21.79
N GLU A 463 18.56 -25.57 -22.59
CA GLU A 463 17.94 -26.91 -22.52
C GLU A 463 17.62 -27.52 -21.13
N ARG A 464 16.32 -27.76 -20.81
CA ARG A 464 15.78 -29.05 -20.29
C ARG A 464 14.27 -29.22 -20.53
N LEU A 465 13.89 -30.32 -21.19
CA LEU A 465 12.58 -31.00 -21.26
C LEU A 465 12.86 -32.52 -21.47
N PRO A 466 11.88 -33.46 -21.50
CA PRO A 466 11.02 -33.88 -20.38
C PRO A 466 10.86 -35.44 -20.26
N CYS A 467 10.42 -35.96 -19.10
CA CYS A 467 9.87 -37.34 -18.87
C CYS A 467 9.43 -37.47 -17.39
N GLY A 468 8.57 -38.39 -16.90
CA GLY A 468 7.75 -39.49 -17.41
C GLY A 468 7.22 -40.31 -16.19
N GLY A 469 6.00 -40.88 -16.17
CA GLY A 469 5.33 -41.37 -14.93
C GLY A 469 5.13 -42.89 -14.74
N THR A 470 4.53 -43.30 -13.60
CA THR A 470 3.89 -44.62 -13.20
C THR A 470 3.79 -44.69 -11.63
N ASN A 471 3.02 -45.54 -10.90
CA ASN A 471 1.77 -46.31 -11.15
C ASN A 471 1.03 -46.72 -9.83
N ILE A 472 -0.32 -46.68 -9.84
CA ILE A 472 -1.35 -47.69 -9.40
C ILE A 472 -1.19 -48.52 -8.09
N ASP A 473 -2.21 -48.47 -7.19
CA ASP A 473 -3.04 -49.60 -6.62
C ASP A 473 -3.88 -49.14 -5.38
N ARG A 474 -4.71 -49.98 -4.69
CA ARG A 474 -6.14 -50.30 -4.99
C ARG A 474 -6.91 -50.78 -3.70
N ASN A 475 -8.26 -50.77 -3.72
CA ASN A 475 -9.25 -51.59 -2.95
C ASN A 475 -9.92 -51.18 -1.58
N THR A 476 -11.27 -51.39 -1.55
CA THR A 476 -12.21 -51.84 -0.45
C THR A 476 -12.47 -50.98 0.81
N GLY A 477 -13.68 -50.88 1.41
CA GLY A 477 -15.06 -51.32 1.07
C GLY A 477 -16.06 -51.36 2.28
N ALA A 478 -17.40 -51.24 2.04
CA ALA A 478 -18.56 -51.51 2.95
C ALA A 478 -18.78 -50.62 4.24
N ALA A 479 -19.96 -50.48 4.88
CA ALA A 479 -21.41 -50.60 4.53
C ALA A 479 -22.35 -50.06 5.67
N GLY A 480 -23.63 -49.74 5.38
CA GLY A 480 -24.74 -49.52 6.35
C GLY A 480 -24.97 -48.07 6.85
N ASP A 481 -26.19 -47.56 7.12
CA ASP A 481 -27.55 -48.14 6.97
C ASP A 481 -28.66 -47.05 6.80
N ASN A 482 -29.88 -47.42 6.41
CA ASN A 482 -30.92 -46.54 5.81
C ASN A 482 -32.10 -46.11 6.73
N PRO A 483 -32.60 -44.86 6.59
CA PRO A 483 -33.98 -44.45 6.93
C PRO A 483 -34.89 -44.26 5.70
N ALA A 484 -34.46 -44.67 4.50
CA ALA A 484 -35.00 -44.20 3.21
C ALA A 484 -36.42 -44.68 2.79
N ILE A 485 -37.07 -45.56 3.55
CA ILE A 485 -38.25 -46.31 3.07
C ILE A 485 -39.52 -45.45 2.99
N GLU A 486 -39.71 -44.49 3.91
CA GLU A 486 -40.93 -43.67 3.97
C GLU A 486 -40.92 -42.49 2.95
N GLU A 487 -39.73 -42.00 2.59
CA GLU A 487 -39.56 -40.90 1.63
C GLU A 487 -39.68 -41.41 0.18
N GLN A 488 -39.16 -42.61 -0.12
CA GLN A 488 -39.31 -43.25 -1.44
C GLN A 488 -40.77 -43.46 -1.83
N GLN A 489 -41.65 -43.83 -0.90
CA GLN A 489 -43.09 -44.04 -1.20
C GLN A 489 -43.79 -42.71 -1.59
N LYS A 490 -43.47 -41.60 -0.92
CA LYS A 490 -43.99 -40.28 -1.28
C LYS A 490 -43.39 -39.76 -2.60
N GLU A 491 -42.17 -40.17 -2.94
CA GLU A 491 -41.54 -39.83 -4.21
C GLU A 491 -42.15 -40.61 -5.39
N THR A 492 -42.49 -41.90 -5.23
CA THR A 492 -43.13 -42.69 -6.29
C THR A 492 -44.54 -42.19 -6.62
N GLU A 493 -45.36 -41.84 -5.62
CA GLU A 493 -46.68 -41.24 -5.84
C GLU A 493 -46.58 -39.91 -6.62
N ARG A 494 -45.60 -39.06 -6.29
CA ARG A 494 -45.35 -37.79 -6.99
C ARG A 494 -44.85 -38.00 -8.42
N ARG A 495 -43.95 -38.96 -8.66
CA ARG A 495 -43.48 -39.32 -10.01
C ARG A 495 -44.62 -39.86 -10.89
N GLU A 496 -45.55 -40.63 -10.34
CA GLU A 496 -46.75 -41.04 -11.07
C GLU A 496 -47.67 -39.87 -11.41
N LEU A 497 -47.88 -38.93 -10.49
CA LEU A 497 -48.68 -37.73 -10.73
C LEU A 497 -48.13 -36.92 -11.92
N VAL A 498 -46.80 -36.72 -11.96
CA VAL A 498 -46.12 -36.03 -13.07
C VAL A 498 -46.26 -36.80 -14.39
N LYS A 499 -46.11 -38.13 -14.39
CA LYS A 499 -46.37 -38.96 -15.59
C LYS A 499 -47.81 -38.81 -16.10
N ARG A 500 -48.81 -38.83 -15.21
CA ARG A 500 -50.24 -38.68 -15.57
C ARG A 500 -50.57 -37.28 -16.10
N LEU A 501 -49.86 -36.25 -15.64
CA LEU A 501 -50.03 -34.87 -16.12
C LEU A 501 -49.32 -34.62 -17.46
N ALA A 502 -48.10 -35.15 -17.64
CA ALA A 502 -47.35 -35.08 -18.90
C ALA A 502 -48.10 -35.81 -20.05
N ALA A 503 -48.70 -36.97 -19.76
CA ALA A 503 -49.49 -37.73 -20.73
C ALA A 503 -50.76 -37.00 -21.25
N LYS A 504 -51.21 -35.93 -20.56
CA LYS A 504 -52.39 -35.13 -20.95
C LYS A 504 -52.05 -33.88 -21.77
N GLN A 505 -50.80 -33.70 -22.23
CA GLN A 505 -50.33 -32.55 -23.03
C GLN A 505 -50.64 -31.15 -22.42
N LYS A 506 -50.76 -31.05 -21.09
CA LYS A 506 -51.08 -29.79 -20.38
C LYS A 506 -49.88 -29.06 -19.77
N LEU A 507 -48.64 -29.48 -20.09
CA LEU A 507 -47.41 -28.85 -19.62
C LEU A 507 -46.42 -28.72 -20.78
N THR A 508 -45.76 -27.57 -20.85
CA THR A 508 -44.68 -27.29 -21.81
C THR A 508 -43.38 -28.01 -21.38
N PRO A 509 -42.43 -28.25 -22.30
CA PRO A 509 -41.15 -28.89 -21.96
C PRO A 509 -40.37 -28.18 -20.85
N ASN A 510 -40.46 -26.84 -20.78
CA ASN A 510 -39.79 -26.05 -19.75
C ASN A 510 -40.41 -26.25 -18.37
N GLU A 511 -41.74 -26.33 -18.27
CA GLU A 511 -42.45 -26.59 -17.01
C GLU A 511 -42.16 -28.02 -16.50
N ILE A 512 -42.03 -29.00 -17.42
CA ILE A 512 -41.61 -30.36 -17.08
C ILE A 512 -40.17 -30.36 -16.52
N ILE A 513 -39.25 -29.58 -17.11
CA ILE A 513 -37.87 -29.44 -16.62
C ILE A 513 -37.85 -28.75 -15.24
N GLU A 514 -38.55 -27.64 -15.04
CA GLU A 514 -38.62 -26.96 -13.75
C GLU A 514 -39.23 -27.84 -12.65
N LEU A 515 -40.30 -28.59 -12.94
CA LEU A 515 -40.88 -29.58 -12.01
C LEU A 515 -39.90 -30.72 -11.70
N THR A 516 -39.16 -31.22 -12.69
CA THR A 516 -38.17 -32.28 -12.48
C THR A 516 -36.98 -31.78 -11.63
N MET A 517 -36.53 -30.53 -11.85
CA MET A 517 -35.48 -29.88 -11.05
C MET A 517 -35.92 -29.52 -9.62
N ALA A 518 -37.23 -29.34 -9.39
CA ALA A 518 -37.79 -29.12 -8.06
C ALA A 518 -37.86 -30.41 -7.22
N ILE A 519 -38.02 -31.56 -7.88
CA ILE A 519 -38.07 -32.89 -7.25
C ILE A 519 -36.68 -33.41 -6.86
N ASP A 520 -35.64 -33.06 -7.61
CA ASP A 520 -34.29 -33.53 -7.30
C ASP A 520 -33.62 -32.70 -6.19
N HIS A 521 -33.50 -33.29 -5.00
CA HIS A 521 -32.84 -32.69 -3.83
C HIS A 521 -31.31 -32.79 -3.87
N ARG A 522 -30.70 -33.49 -4.84
CA ARG A 522 -29.24 -33.65 -4.94
C ARG A 522 -28.53 -32.50 -5.67
N ASN A 523 -29.27 -31.70 -6.44
CA ASN A 523 -28.70 -30.59 -7.21
C ASN A 523 -28.54 -29.32 -6.36
N THR A 524 -27.35 -28.73 -6.40
CA THR A 524 -27.00 -27.53 -5.61
C THR A 524 -27.77 -26.29 -6.07
N ILE A 525 -27.88 -25.27 -5.20
CA ILE A 525 -28.47 -23.97 -5.56
C ILE A 525 -27.74 -23.32 -6.75
N PHE A 526 -26.42 -23.54 -6.88
CA PHE A 526 -25.65 -23.04 -8.02
C PHE A 526 -26.04 -23.72 -9.34
N GLU A 527 -26.20 -25.04 -9.37
CA GLU A 527 -26.71 -25.73 -10.57
C GLU A 527 -28.13 -25.31 -10.91
N LYS A 528 -29.01 -25.17 -9.90
CA LYS A 528 -30.40 -24.71 -10.11
C LYS A 528 -30.45 -23.29 -10.69
N LEU A 529 -29.56 -22.39 -10.27
CA LEU A 529 -29.42 -21.05 -10.84
C LEU A 529 -28.76 -21.06 -12.23
N PHE A 530 -27.76 -21.90 -12.46
CA PHE A 530 -27.05 -22.05 -13.73
C PHE A 530 -27.97 -22.56 -14.84
N TRP A 531 -28.72 -23.65 -14.59
CA TRP A 531 -29.71 -24.17 -15.53
C TRP A 531 -30.86 -23.17 -15.77
N LYS A 532 -31.33 -22.47 -14.73
CA LYS A 532 -32.33 -21.39 -14.87
C LYS A 532 -31.83 -20.21 -15.70
N TYR A 533 -30.53 -19.92 -15.68
CA TYR A 533 -29.91 -18.93 -16.55
C TYR A 533 -29.80 -19.44 -18.00
N LEU A 534 -29.32 -20.67 -18.20
CA LEU A 534 -29.21 -21.30 -19.53
C LEU A 534 -30.56 -21.42 -20.24
N CYS A 535 -31.62 -21.87 -19.56
CA CYS A 535 -32.97 -22.00 -20.14
C CYS A 535 -33.61 -20.63 -20.50
N LYS A 536 -33.17 -19.54 -19.87
CA LYS A 536 -33.59 -18.17 -20.22
C LYS A 536 -32.72 -17.52 -21.30
N SER A 537 -31.52 -18.06 -21.53
CA SER A 537 -30.64 -17.60 -22.60
C SER A 537 -31.09 -18.17 -23.95
N ASN A 538 -30.94 -17.39 -25.03
CA ASN A 538 -31.28 -17.87 -26.37
C ASN A 538 -30.31 -18.95 -26.91
N PHE A 539 -29.23 -19.27 -26.20
CA PHE A 539 -28.23 -20.27 -26.61
C PHE A 539 -28.77 -21.71 -26.67
N MET A 540 -29.84 -22.03 -25.95
CA MET A 540 -30.39 -23.39 -25.83
C MET A 540 -31.75 -23.59 -26.53
N ARG A 541 -32.19 -22.64 -27.38
CA ARG A 541 -33.41 -22.83 -28.18
C ARG A 541 -33.18 -23.89 -29.26
N ILE A 542 -33.70 -25.09 -29.03
CA ILE A 542 -33.83 -26.10 -30.08
C ILE A 542 -34.83 -25.59 -31.11
N VAL A 543 -34.32 -25.02 -32.21
CA VAL A 543 -35.15 -24.69 -33.38
C VAL A 543 -35.70 -26.00 -33.95
N SER A 544 -37.01 -26.03 -34.19
CA SER A 544 -37.78 -27.24 -34.52
C SER A 544 -37.32 -27.98 -35.79
N ASP A 545 -36.56 -27.33 -36.67
CA ASP A 545 -36.09 -27.89 -37.95
C ASP A 545 -34.72 -28.59 -37.90
N ARG A 546 -34.09 -28.76 -36.72
CA ARG A 546 -32.82 -29.51 -36.63
C ARG A 546 -33.01 -31.01 -36.93
N LYS A 547 -32.79 -31.40 -38.18
CA LYS A 547 -32.57 -32.80 -38.61
C LYS A 547 -31.44 -33.42 -37.77
N ARG A 548 -31.79 -34.31 -36.83
CA ARG A 548 -30.83 -35.02 -35.99
C ARG A 548 -29.85 -35.84 -36.84
N HIS A 549 -28.63 -35.34 -37.05
CA HIS A 549 -27.54 -36.16 -37.56
C HIS A 549 -27.05 -37.08 -36.43
N LYS A 550 -27.07 -38.40 -36.69
CA LYS A 550 -26.43 -39.38 -35.81
C LYS A 550 -24.91 -39.25 -35.99
N HIS A 551 -24.29 -38.43 -35.14
CA HIS A 551 -22.83 -38.44 -35.00
C HIS A 551 -22.43 -39.56 -34.03
N THR A 552 -21.58 -40.46 -34.51
CA THR A 552 -21.40 -41.82 -33.95
C THR A 552 -20.18 -41.97 -33.02
N LYS A 553 -19.50 -40.87 -32.65
CA LYS A 553 -18.22 -40.92 -31.92
C LYS A 553 -18.26 -40.24 -30.55
N THR A 554 -17.51 -40.80 -29.59
CA THR A 554 -17.40 -40.32 -28.19
C THR A 554 -16.15 -39.44 -27.96
N TYR A 555 -16.06 -38.78 -26.80
CA TYR A 555 -14.91 -37.96 -26.39
C TYR A 555 -13.57 -38.72 -26.55
N GLU A 556 -13.51 -39.94 -26.02
CA GLU A 556 -12.31 -40.77 -26.03
C GLU A 556 -11.89 -41.16 -27.45
N GLU A 557 -12.85 -41.39 -28.36
CA GLU A 557 -12.61 -41.69 -29.78
C GLU A 557 -12.19 -40.47 -30.62
N VAL A 558 -12.40 -39.25 -30.11
CA VAL A 558 -11.92 -38.00 -30.73
C VAL A 558 -10.53 -37.63 -30.22
N VAL A 559 -10.23 -37.90 -28.94
CA VAL A 559 -8.95 -37.56 -28.31
C VAL A 559 -7.88 -38.65 -28.55
N SER A 560 -8.26 -39.93 -28.65
CA SER A 560 -7.32 -41.01 -28.97
C SER A 560 -7.06 -41.11 -30.48
N ILE A 561 -6.05 -40.38 -30.96
CA ILE A 561 -5.52 -40.55 -32.32
C ILE A 561 -4.84 -41.92 -32.41
N LYS A 562 -5.60 -42.95 -32.78
CA LYS A 562 -5.02 -44.15 -33.39
C LYS A 562 -4.64 -43.80 -34.81
N THR A 563 -3.34 -43.84 -35.08
CA THR A 563 -2.78 -43.80 -36.43
C THR A 563 -3.46 -44.85 -37.32
N GLU A 564 -3.56 -44.59 -38.63
CA GLU A 564 -4.15 -45.47 -39.65
C GLU A 564 -5.68 -45.44 -39.81
N SER A 565 -6.20 -44.31 -40.29
CA SER A 565 -7.25 -44.33 -41.34
C SER A 565 -7.08 -43.11 -42.26
N PRO A 566 -7.20 -43.25 -43.59
CA PRO A 566 -7.10 -42.10 -44.50
C PRO A 566 -8.30 -41.16 -44.31
N PRO A 567 -8.13 -39.83 -44.50
CA PRO A 567 -9.22 -38.88 -44.30
C PRO A 567 -10.34 -39.07 -45.33
N GLU A 568 -11.59 -39.16 -44.85
CA GLU A 568 -12.76 -39.18 -45.74
C GLU A 568 -12.86 -37.85 -46.52
N PRO A 569 -12.89 -37.88 -47.87
CA PRO A 569 -13.00 -36.67 -48.65
C PRO A 569 -14.44 -36.16 -48.65
N GLY A 570 -14.68 -34.97 -48.10
CA GLY A 570 -15.94 -34.24 -48.33
C GLY A 570 -16.54 -33.43 -47.18
N VAL A 571 -15.98 -33.47 -45.96
CA VAL A 571 -16.50 -32.66 -44.85
C VAL A 571 -16.06 -31.21 -44.99
N VAL A 572 -16.87 -30.39 -45.69
CA VAL A 572 -16.78 -28.93 -45.60
C VAL A 572 -17.07 -28.54 -44.15
N GLY A 573 -16.05 -28.07 -43.44
CA GLY A 573 -16.14 -27.72 -42.02
C GLY A 573 -17.01 -26.49 -41.79
N ASP A 574 -18.32 -26.67 -41.63
CA ASP A 574 -19.19 -25.60 -41.13
C ASP A 574 -18.74 -25.23 -39.71
N ARG A 575 -18.55 -23.93 -39.51
CA ARG A 575 -18.26 -23.30 -38.21
C ARG A 575 -19.25 -23.77 -37.15
N ASN A 576 -20.52 -23.99 -37.49
CA ASN A 576 -21.52 -24.48 -36.53
C ASN A 576 -21.22 -25.90 -36.03
N THR A 577 -20.77 -26.80 -36.91
CA THR A 577 -20.39 -28.18 -36.54
C THR A 577 -19.16 -28.18 -35.64
N ILE A 578 -18.16 -27.33 -35.93
CA ILE A 578 -16.98 -27.15 -35.09
C ILE A 578 -17.38 -26.63 -33.70
N MET A 579 -18.25 -25.62 -33.64
CA MET A 579 -18.74 -25.07 -32.37
C MET A 579 -19.59 -26.08 -31.58
N GLU A 580 -20.36 -26.95 -32.24
CA GLU A 580 -21.17 -27.98 -31.60
C GLU A 580 -20.30 -29.09 -30.97
N ILE A 581 -19.23 -29.51 -31.67
CA ILE A 581 -18.22 -30.43 -31.13
C ILE A 581 -17.51 -29.78 -29.92
N LEU A 582 -17.01 -28.54 -30.06
CA LEU A 582 -16.34 -27.83 -28.97
C LEU A 582 -17.22 -27.65 -27.74
N SER A 583 -18.50 -27.31 -27.93
CA SER A 583 -19.46 -27.13 -26.82
C SER A 583 -19.68 -28.42 -26.05
N ARG A 584 -19.71 -29.57 -26.74
CA ARG A 584 -19.90 -30.89 -26.13
C ARG A 584 -18.64 -31.37 -25.40
N LEU A 585 -17.45 -31.18 -25.99
CA LEU A 585 -16.16 -31.43 -25.33
C LEU A 585 -15.99 -30.57 -24.07
N MET A 586 -16.42 -29.30 -24.09
CA MET A 586 -16.46 -28.44 -22.91
C MET A 586 -17.42 -28.96 -21.84
N GLN A 587 -18.62 -29.40 -22.23
CA GLN A 587 -19.62 -29.92 -21.28
C GLN A 587 -19.14 -31.22 -20.60
N GLU A 588 -18.51 -32.12 -21.34
CA GLU A 588 -17.92 -33.35 -20.79
C GLU A 588 -16.73 -33.05 -19.87
N SER A 589 -15.83 -32.13 -20.28
CA SER A 589 -14.73 -31.63 -19.43
C SER A 589 -15.21 -31.00 -18.11
N ILE A 590 -16.30 -30.21 -18.15
CA ILE A 590 -16.89 -29.58 -16.96
C ILE A 590 -17.53 -30.63 -16.05
N ASN A 591 -18.20 -31.64 -16.61
CA ASN A 591 -18.77 -32.75 -15.82
C ASN A 591 -17.68 -33.57 -15.12
N ASP A 592 -16.52 -33.80 -15.75
CA ASP A 592 -15.40 -34.49 -15.11
C ASP A 592 -14.68 -33.62 -14.05
N LEU A 593 -14.58 -32.31 -14.28
CA LEU A 593 -14.16 -31.36 -13.23
C LEU A 593 -15.09 -31.40 -12.02
N ALA A 594 -16.41 -31.44 -12.25
CA ALA A 594 -17.42 -31.50 -11.20
C ALA A 594 -17.36 -32.80 -10.37
N LYS A 595 -17.04 -33.95 -10.99
CA LYS A 595 -16.84 -35.23 -10.27
C LYS A 595 -15.63 -35.20 -9.33
N ASN A 596 -14.59 -34.44 -9.68
CA ASN A 596 -13.30 -34.46 -8.98
C ASN A 596 -13.16 -33.36 -7.89
N TRP A 597 -14.12 -32.44 -7.75
CA TRP A 597 -14.08 -31.34 -6.77
C TRP A 597 -15.18 -31.47 -5.72
N VAL A 598 -14.94 -32.29 -4.69
CA VAL A 598 -15.75 -32.29 -3.45
C VAL A 598 -15.14 -31.32 -2.44
N PHE A 599 -15.82 -30.20 -2.20
CA PHE A 599 -15.54 -29.34 -1.05
C PHE A 599 -15.89 -30.08 0.25
N ILE A 600 -14.89 -30.52 1.02
CA ILE A 600 -15.09 -30.99 2.40
C ILE A 600 -14.80 -29.81 3.35
N PRO A 601 -15.79 -29.30 4.11
CA PRO A 601 -15.54 -28.28 5.12
C PRO A 601 -14.61 -28.79 6.22
N SER A 602 -13.70 -27.93 6.71
CA SER A 602 -12.70 -28.27 7.76
C SER A 602 -13.30 -28.78 9.07
N GLN A 603 -14.60 -28.61 9.29
CA GLN A 603 -15.35 -29.11 10.44
C GLN A 603 -15.43 -30.65 10.50
N TYR A 604 -15.12 -31.34 9.40
CA TYR A 604 -15.03 -32.81 9.33
C TYR A 604 -13.60 -33.36 9.49
N TYR A 605 -12.62 -32.50 9.80
CA TYR A 605 -11.20 -32.89 9.84
C TYR A 605 -10.72 -33.43 11.20
N GLU A 606 -11.53 -33.33 12.27
CA GLU A 606 -11.17 -33.83 13.61
C GLU A 606 -12.02 -35.02 14.06
N ARG A 607 -11.57 -36.24 13.69
CA ARG A 607 -11.68 -37.46 14.51
C ARG A 607 -10.83 -38.60 13.93
N ASN A 608 -9.71 -38.87 14.59
CA ASN A 608 -8.75 -39.97 14.36
C ASN A 608 -8.01 -39.87 13.00
N ILE A 609 -6.69 -39.64 12.91
CA ILE A 609 -5.59 -39.61 13.90
C ILE A 609 -4.71 -38.38 13.64
#